data_AF-A0A953Z1M5-F1
#
_entry.id   AF-A0A953Z1M5-F1
#
_cell.length_a   1.000
_cell.length_b   1.000
_cell.length_c   1.000
_cell.angle_alpha   90.00
_cell.angle_beta   90.00
_cell.angle_gamma   90.00
#
_symmetry.space_group_name_H-M   'P 1'
#
loop_
_entity.id
_entity.type
_entity.pdbx_description
1 polymer ?
#
loop_
_entity_poly.entity_id
_entity_poly.type
_entity_poly.pdbx_seq_one_letter_code
_entity_poly.pdbx_strand_id
1 'polypeptide(L)'
;TFVCPTEIAEFGKHNGEFQDRDTQLLGMSTDTHFVHLAWRRDHEELADLPYPMVADTKRELSTALGILHKEAGVPLRATFVVDPEGIIRWVNVNDLSVGRSVGEVIRVLDALQTGELCPCDWKPGDPTLQVG
;
A
#
# COMPACT_ATOMS: atom_id res chain seq x y z
N THR A 1 10.64 -1.81 -13.76
CA THR A 1 9.79 -0.64 -14.09
C THR A 1 10.39 0.56 -13.37
N PHE A 2 10.14 1.80 -13.82
CA PHE A 2 10.85 2.97 -13.27
C PHE A 2 10.18 3.60 -12.04
N VAL A 3 8.86 3.47 -11.89
CA VAL A 3 8.09 4.07 -10.77
C VAL A 3 7.93 3.11 -9.58
N CYS A 4 7.92 1.80 -9.80
CA CYS A 4 7.78 0.85 -8.68
C CYS A 4 8.90 0.96 -7.63
N PRO A 5 10.21 1.06 -7.97
CA PRO A 5 11.25 1.12 -6.94
C PRO A 5 11.12 2.37 -6.06
N THR A 6 10.72 3.52 -6.63
CA THR A 6 10.53 4.76 -5.85
C THR A 6 9.43 4.61 -4.82
N GLU A 7 8.30 3.99 -5.18
CA GLU A 7 7.20 3.74 -4.23
C GLU A 7 7.61 2.75 -3.14
N ILE A 8 8.23 1.63 -3.52
CA ILE A 8 8.64 0.58 -2.58
C ILE A 8 9.65 1.15 -1.55
N ALA A 9 10.65 1.90 -2.01
CA ALA A 9 11.59 2.54 -1.11
C ALA A 9 10.91 3.56 -0.18
N GLU A 10 9.96 4.35 -0.70
CA GLU A 10 9.29 5.39 0.09
C GLU A 10 8.38 4.83 1.18
N PHE A 11 7.61 3.78 0.89
CA PHE A 11 6.89 3.02 1.92
C PHE A 11 7.86 2.39 2.93
N GLY A 12 9.03 1.93 2.47
CA GLY A 12 10.07 1.36 3.35
C GLY A 12 10.58 2.36 4.38
N LYS A 13 10.87 3.60 3.95
CA LYS A 13 11.30 4.69 4.83
C LYS A 13 10.25 5.04 5.90
N HIS A 14 8.97 4.98 5.54
CA HIS A 14 7.86 5.33 6.43
C HIS A 14 7.32 4.11 7.21
N ASN A 15 7.94 2.93 7.11
CA ASN A 15 7.43 1.72 7.75
C ASN A 15 7.23 1.88 9.27
N GLY A 16 8.08 2.66 9.94
CA GLY A 16 7.91 2.99 11.37
C GLY A 16 6.57 3.68 11.66
N GLU A 17 6.11 4.58 10.79
CA GLU A 17 4.83 5.26 10.97
C GLU A 17 3.62 4.33 10.87
N PHE A 18 3.71 3.28 10.05
CA PHE A 18 2.69 2.24 10.01
C PHE A 18 2.74 1.36 11.26
N GLN A 19 3.93 1.02 11.75
CA GLN A 19 4.11 0.24 12.98
C GLN A 19 3.58 0.97 14.21
N ASP A 20 3.80 2.29 14.31
CA ASP A 20 3.27 3.13 15.38
C ASP A 20 1.72 3.15 15.43
N ARG A 21 1.08 2.74 14.33
CA ARG A 21 -0.38 2.61 14.14
C ARG A 21 -0.84 1.15 14.16
N ASP A 22 -0.06 0.26 14.76
CA ASP A 22 -0.33 -1.18 14.81
C ASP A 22 -0.62 -1.79 13.43
N THR A 23 0.01 -1.27 12.37
CA THR A 23 -0.26 -1.62 10.98
C THR A 23 0.99 -2.21 10.32
N GLN A 24 0.81 -3.35 9.66
CA GLN A 24 1.86 -4.01 8.88
C GLN A 24 1.73 -3.66 7.39
N LEU A 25 2.83 -3.21 6.79
CA LEU A 25 2.93 -3.07 5.34
C LEU A 25 3.21 -4.41 4.67
N LEU A 26 2.63 -4.62 3.48
CA LEU A 26 2.94 -5.75 2.60
C LEU A 26 3.13 -5.20 1.17
N GLY A 27 4.28 -5.49 0.56
CA GLY A 27 4.46 -5.28 -0.89
C GLY A 27 3.90 -6.46 -1.67
N MET A 28 3.40 -6.27 -2.88
CA MET A 28 2.95 -7.37 -3.73
C MET A 28 3.22 -7.09 -5.20
N SER A 29 3.66 -8.11 -5.93
CA SER A 29 3.67 -8.10 -7.40
C SER A 29 3.41 -9.51 -7.93
N THR A 30 3.24 -9.62 -9.26
CA THR A 30 3.11 -10.91 -9.95
C THR A 30 4.45 -11.60 -10.22
N ASP A 31 5.55 -11.00 -9.76
CA ASP A 31 6.88 -11.60 -9.85
C ASP A 31 7.04 -12.75 -8.85
N THR A 32 8.06 -13.58 -9.07
CA THR A 32 8.44 -14.63 -8.12
C THR A 32 9.25 -14.07 -6.96
N HIS A 33 9.31 -14.80 -5.85
CA HIS A 33 10.18 -14.47 -4.73
C HIS A 33 11.68 -14.44 -5.12
N PHE A 34 12.10 -15.18 -6.16
CA PHE A 34 13.46 -15.09 -6.70
C PHE A 34 13.75 -13.73 -7.32
N VAL A 35 12.76 -13.16 -8.03
CA VAL A 35 12.88 -11.82 -8.61
C VAL A 35 12.86 -10.75 -7.51
N HIS A 36 12.02 -10.91 -6.48
CA HIS A 36 12.04 -10.01 -5.31
C HIS A 36 13.40 -10.04 -4.60
N LEU A 37 13.98 -11.22 -4.40
CA LEU A 37 15.32 -11.36 -3.82
C LEU A 37 16.40 -10.71 -4.69
N ALA A 38 16.34 -10.92 -6.01
CA ALA A 38 17.25 -10.28 -6.95
C ALA A 38 17.13 -8.74 -6.90
N TRP A 39 15.90 -8.21 -6.80
CA TRP A 39 15.66 -6.77 -6.63
C TRP A 39 16.30 -6.22 -5.37
N ARG A 40 16.13 -6.89 -4.22
CA ARG A 40 16.77 -6.48 -2.96
C ARG A 40 18.30 -6.54 -3.04
N ARG A 41 18.86 -7.53 -3.74
CA ARG A 41 20.32 -7.64 -3.91
C ARG A 41 20.88 -6.55 -4.83
N ASP A 42 20.16 -6.23 -5.90
CA ASP A 42 20.69 -5.43 -7.00
C ASP A 42 20.27 -3.94 -6.92
N HIS A 43 19.36 -3.57 -6.01
CA HIS A 43 18.93 -2.18 -5.77
C HIS A 43 19.17 -1.79 -4.31
N GLU A 44 20.10 -0.86 -4.09
CA GLU A 44 20.53 -0.42 -2.75
C GLU A 44 19.36 0.07 -1.88
N GLU A 45 18.44 0.87 -2.45
CA GLU A 45 17.26 1.37 -1.73
C GLU A 45 16.28 0.28 -1.27
N LEU A 46 16.38 -0.92 -1.87
CA LEU A 46 15.50 -2.04 -1.57
C LEU A 46 16.18 -3.14 -0.73
N ALA A 47 17.49 -3.05 -0.50
CA ALA A 47 18.26 -4.08 0.19
C ALA A 47 17.69 -4.39 1.57
N ASP A 48 17.42 -3.33 2.33
CA ASP A 48 16.95 -3.40 3.71
C ASP A 48 15.45 -3.12 3.86
N LEU A 49 14.64 -3.47 2.85
CA LEU A 49 13.19 -3.31 2.95
C LEU A 49 12.64 -3.94 4.23
N PRO A 50 11.93 -3.17 5.07
CA PRO A 50 11.52 -3.59 6.41
C PRO A 50 10.20 -4.37 6.42
N TYR A 51 9.64 -4.68 5.26
CA TYR A 51 8.38 -5.41 5.11
C TYR A 51 8.47 -6.51 4.06
N PRO A 52 7.62 -7.55 4.15
CA PRO A 52 7.63 -8.66 3.21
C PRO A 52 7.06 -8.28 1.84
N MET A 53 7.54 -8.97 0.81
CA MET A 53 7.02 -8.89 -0.55
C MET A 53 6.31 -10.20 -0.91
N VAL A 54 5.03 -10.10 -1.23
CA VAL A 54 4.16 -11.20 -1.63
C VAL A 54 4.28 -11.45 -3.13
N ALA A 55 4.48 -12.72 -3.50
CA ALA A 55 4.60 -13.18 -4.88
C ALA A 55 3.26 -13.76 -5.38
N ASP A 56 2.47 -12.97 -6.10
CA ASP A 56 1.22 -13.39 -6.76
C ASP A 56 1.50 -13.96 -8.17
N THR A 57 2.37 -14.98 -8.23
CA THR A 57 2.87 -15.52 -9.51
C THR A 57 1.78 -16.12 -10.38
N LYS A 58 0.73 -16.68 -9.75
CA LYS A 58 -0.45 -17.21 -10.43
C LYS A 58 -1.48 -16.14 -10.81
N ARG A 59 -1.29 -14.90 -10.36
CA ARG A 59 -2.21 -13.77 -10.58
C ARG A 59 -3.60 -14.00 -10.00
N GLU A 60 -3.74 -14.93 -9.06
CA GLU A 60 -5.03 -15.28 -8.46
C GLU A 60 -5.51 -14.14 -7.56
N LEU A 61 -4.61 -13.55 -6.79
CA LEU A 61 -4.95 -12.46 -5.88
C LEU A 61 -5.26 -11.18 -6.64
N SER A 62 -4.39 -10.76 -7.56
CA SER A 62 -4.59 -9.55 -8.38
C SER A 62 -5.85 -9.63 -9.26
N THR A 63 -6.20 -10.82 -9.75
CA THR A 63 -7.47 -11.06 -10.46
C THR A 63 -8.67 -10.95 -9.51
N ALA A 64 -8.62 -11.61 -8.35
CA ALA A 64 -9.69 -11.59 -7.36
C ALA A 64 -9.98 -10.18 -6.82
N LEU A 65 -8.92 -9.37 -6.67
CA LEU A 65 -9.02 -7.96 -6.27
C LEU A 65 -9.43 -7.04 -7.43
N GLY A 66 -9.54 -7.55 -8.66
CA GLY A 66 -9.96 -6.76 -9.83
C GLY A 66 -8.93 -5.73 -10.30
N ILE A 67 -7.65 -5.88 -9.91
CA ILE A 67 -6.59 -4.91 -10.23
C ILE A 67 -5.65 -5.38 -11.34
N LEU A 68 -5.80 -6.60 -11.87
CA LEU A 68 -4.96 -7.08 -12.96
C LEU A 68 -5.26 -6.31 -14.25
N HIS A 69 -4.29 -5.55 -14.76
CA HIS A 69 -4.44 -4.80 -16.00
C HIS A 69 -4.57 -5.77 -17.19
N LYS A 70 -5.67 -5.66 -17.95
CA LYS A 70 -6.04 -6.62 -19.01
C LYS A 70 -4.98 -6.79 -20.10
N GLU A 71 -4.40 -5.68 -20.55
CA GLU A 71 -3.41 -5.70 -21.63
C GLU A 71 -1.98 -5.92 -21.12
N ALA A 72 -1.54 -5.15 -20.11
CA ALA A 72 -0.19 -5.24 -19.57
C ALA A 72 0.08 -6.52 -18.78
N GLY A 73 -0.95 -7.23 -18.29
CA GLY A 73 -0.79 -8.48 -17.55
C GLY A 73 -0.12 -8.34 -16.19
N VAL A 74 -0.12 -7.14 -15.61
CA VAL A 74 0.44 -6.79 -14.30
C VAL A 74 -0.62 -6.04 -13.48
N PRO A 75 -0.55 -6.06 -12.14
CA PRO A 75 -1.49 -5.32 -11.31
C PRO A 75 -1.33 -3.81 -11.54
N LEU A 76 -2.46 -3.10 -11.50
CA LEU A 76 -2.51 -1.65 -11.30
C LEU A 76 -1.85 -1.28 -9.97
N ARG A 77 -1.54 0.01 -9.79
CA ARG A 77 -0.94 0.51 -8.55
C ARG A 77 -2.02 0.68 -7.49
N ALA A 78 -2.35 -0.43 -6.83
CA ALA A 78 -3.38 -0.46 -5.82
C ALA A 78 -2.81 -0.46 -4.40
N THR A 79 -3.50 0.20 -3.49
CA THR A 79 -3.31 0.11 -2.04
C THR A 79 -4.63 -0.27 -1.40
N PHE A 80 -4.59 -1.28 -0.55
CA PHE A 80 -5.73 -1.73 0.25
C PHE A 80 -5.38 -1.54 1.72
N VAL A 81 -6.27 -0.90 2.49
CA VAL A 81 -6.21 -0.91 3.96
C VAL A 81 -7.24 -1.93 4.44
N VAL A 82 -6.75 -2.93 5.16
CA VAL A 82 -7.54 -4.06 5.65
C VAL A 82 -7.48 -4.03 7.18
N ASP A 83 -8.63 -4.14 7.82
CA ASP A 83 -8.72 -4.16 9.28
C ASP A 83 -8.39 -5.54 9.89
N PRO A 84 -8.29 -5.65 11.24
CA PRO A 84 -8.01 -6.92 11.91
C PRO A 84 -9.05 -8.02 11.66
N GLU A 85 -10.29 -7.66 11.30
CA GLU A 85 -11.37 -8.58 10.94
C GLU A 85 -11.28 -9.05 9.48
N GLY A 86 -10.31 -8.57 8.71
CA GLY A 86 -10.09 -8.93 7.31
C GLY A 86 -10.98 -8.16 6.33
N ILE A 87 -11.60 -7.07 6.77
CA ILE A 87 -12.48 -6.23 5.94
C ILE A 87 -11.65 -5.12 5.29
N ILE A 88 -11.82 -4.96 3.97
CA ILE A 88 -11.23 -3.84 3.23
C ILE A 88 -11.98 -2.56 3.62
N ARG A 89 -11.28 -1.63 4.26
CA ARG A 89 -11.82 -0.33 4.69
C ARG A 89 -11.55 0.79 3.70
N TRP A 90 -10.49 0.67 2.92
CA TRP A 90 -10.14 1.66 1.91
C TRP A 90 -9.37 1.03 0.76
N VAL A 91 -9.62 1.57 -0.44
CA VAL A 91 -8.94 1.20 -1.68
C VAL A 91 -8.57 2.47 -2.44
N ASN A 92 -7.31 2.55 -2.86
CA ASN A 92 -6.86 3.52 -3.85
C ASN A 92 -6.21 2.76 -5.01
N VAL A 93 -6.60 3.09 -6.24
CA VAL A 93 -6.08 2.46 -7.45
C VAL A 93 -5.63 3.55 -8.42
N ASN A 94 -4.34 3.53 -8.73
CA ASN A 94 -3.75 4.41 -9.73
C ASN A 94 -3.39 3.60 -10.99
N ASP A 95 -3.43 4.27 -12.13
CA ASP A 95 -2.92 3.71 -13.39
C ASP A 95 -1.38 3.51 -13.31
N LEU A 96 -0.83 2.71 -14.21
CA LEU A 96 0.58 2.30 -14.22
C LEU A 96 1.55 3.49 -14.28
N SER A 97 1.11 4.63 -14.82
CA SER A 97 1.87 5.86 -15.00
C SER A 97 1.87 6.80 -13.79
N VAL A 98 1.02 6.57 -12.77
CA VAL A 98 0.81 7.52 -11.66
C VAL A 98 1.21 6.90 -10.33
N GLY A 99 2.24 7.46 -9.68
CA GLY A 99 2.67 7.03 -8.35
C GLY A 99 1.63 7.32 -7.26
N ARG A 100 1.66 6.52 -6.19
CA ARG A 100 0.84 6.68 -4.99
C ARG A 100 1.47 7.67 -4.01
N SER A 101 0.65 8.18 -3.08
CA SER A 101 1.09 9.07 -1.99
C SER A 101 1.09 8.31 -0.66
N VAL A 102 2.28 8.10 -0.07
CA VAL A 102 2.40 7.46 1.25
C VAL A 102 1.68 8.27 2.33
N GLY A 103 1.82 9.60 2.30
CA GLY A 103 1.16 10.49 3.24
C GLY A 103 -0.37 10.40 3.18
N GLU A 104 -0.96 10.15 2.01
CA GLU A 104 -2.41 9.94 1.90
C GLU A 104 -2.83 8.60 2.49
N VAL A 105 -2.05 7.53 2.29
CA VAL A 105 -2.32 6.24 2.94
C VAL A 105 -2.28 6.38 4.46
N ILE A 106 -1.29 7.09 4.99
CA ILE A 106 -1.15 7.34 6.44
C ILE A 106 -2.32 8.19 6.95
N ARG A 107 -2.69 9.27 6.25
CA ARG A 107 -3.83 10.12 6.62
C ARG A 107 -5.13 9.33 6.69
N VAL A 108 -5.38 8.46 5.71
CA VAL A 108 -6.58 7.62 5.69
C VAL A 108 -6.52 6.57 6.81
N LEU A 109 -5.35 5.98 7.07
CA LEU A 109 -5.16 5.05 8.17
C LEU A 109 -5.47 5.72 9.52
N ASP A 110 -4.94 6.93 9.75
CA ASP A 110 -5.25 7.74 10.93
C ASP A 110 -6.76 7.97 11.06
N ALA A 111 -7.41 8.40 9.98
CA ALA A 111 -8.85 8.66 9.96
C ALA A 111 -9.67 7.42 10.34
N LEU A 112 -9.31 6.27 9.75
CA LEU A 112 -9.96 4.98 10.02
C LEU A 112 -9.80 4.52 11.48
N GLN A 113 -8.67 4.84 12.11
CA GLN A 113 -8.38 4.45 13.49
C GLN A 113 -8.95 5.42 14.55
N THR A 114 -9.41 6.62 14.15
CA THR A 114 -10.05 7.54 15.10
C THR A 114 -11.34 6.99 15.72
N GLY A 115 -12.10 6.20 14.96
CA GLY A 115 -13.47 5.78 15.33
C GLY A 115 -14.53 6.89 15.26
N GLU A 116 -14.15 8.08 14.80
CA GLU A 116 -14.99 9.28 14.76
C GLU A 116 -15.39 9.64 13.31
N LEU A 117 -16.26 10.64 13.15
CA LEU A 117 -16.63 11.15 11.84
C LEU A 117 -15.61 12.19 11.34
N CYS A 118 -14.67 11.75 10.50
CA CYS A 118 -13.70 12.63 9.86
C CYS A 118 -14.32 13.39 8.66
N PRO A 119 -14.30 14.74 8.63
CA PRO A 119 -14.76 15.51 7.47
C PRO A 119 -13.84 15.34 6.24
N CYS A 120 -14.26 15.92 5.11
CA CYS A 120 -13.43 16.01 3.91
C CYS A 120 -12.07 16.66 4.22
N ASP A 121 -11.00 16.12 3.62
CA ASP A 121 -9.61 16.58 3.78
C ASP A 121 -9.06 16.58 5.21
N TRP A 122 -9.73 15.89 6.15
CA TRP A 122 -9.31 15.78 7.55
C TRP A 122 -7.88 15.24 7.70
N LYS A 123 -7.15 15.81 8.66
CA LYS A 123 -5.83 15.37 9.11
C LYS A 123 -5.79 15.21 10.63
N PRO A 124 -4.83 14.44 11.16
CA PRO A 124 -4.62 14.36 12.61
C PRO A 124 -4.52 15.75 13.26
N GLY A 125 -5.35 15.98 14.29
CA GLY A 125 -5.46 17.26 14.99
C GLY A 125 -6.61 18.15 14.52
N ASP A 126 -7.20 17.89 13.35
CA ASP A 126 -8.41 18.58 12.89
C ASP A 126 -9.65 18.13 13.67
N PRO A 127 -10.65 19.02 13.85
CA PRO A 127 -11.89 18.65 14.54
C PRO A 127 -12.69 17.57 13.79
N THR A 128 -13.28 16.65 14.55
CA THR A 128 -14.23 15.65 14.05
C THR A 128 -15.66 16.20 14.08
N LEU A 129 -16.54 15.58 13.29
CA LEU A 129 -17.96 15.92 13.29
C LEU A 129 -18.68 15.21 14.44
N GLN A 130 -19.52 15.94 15.17
CA GLN A 130 -20.38 15.39 16.21
C GLN A 130 -21.79 15.18 15.64
N VAL A 131 -22.37 14.01 15.87
CA VAL A 131 -23.78 13.77 15.56
C VAL A 131 -24.61 14.30 16.73
N GLY A 132 -25.47 15.29 16.46
CA GLY A 132 -26.40 15.84 17.45
C GLY A 132 -27.54 14.89 17.79
#